data_AF-A0A256WP32-F1
#
_entry.id   AF-A0A256WP32-F1
#
_cell.length_a   1.000
_cell.length_b   1.000
_cell.length_c   1.000
_cell.angle_alpha   90.00
_cell.angle_beta   90.00
_cell.angle_gamma   90.00
#
_symmetry.space_group_name_H-M   'P 1'
#
loop_
_entity.id
_entity.type
_entity.pdbx_description
1 polymer ?
#
loop_
_entity_poly.entity_id
_entity_poly.type
_entity_poly.pdbx_seq_one_letter_code
_entity_poly.pdbx_strand_id
1 'polypeptide(L)'
;MKSAGRFLITIFTIWLYGWGTYAFEDLWPYEGDYDFNDLVLNYRFTHVFNSADLIVESYLDFEIKNIGGSFKNGFGIEMDMDESLIQSVSGSDLTAGIVTLNGKGLEANQDKPVLIVFDDAWGSINSELITIEIDYNTPISAEQFGEFNPFIFINGDRGREVHLSDNPPTNLANLDFFGTGNDNSDPSVGRYYKTDNHLPWAINIIHDFMYLEEKSPIILGYLKFADWAESGGVDYQDWYKDQNGYRNDDYIVY
;
A
#
# COMPACT_ATOMS: atom_id res chain seq x y z
N MET A 1 -13.69 41.17 12.70
CA MET A 1 -14.50 40.28 11.84
C MET A 1 -13.59 39.14 11.43
N LYS A 2 -13.81 37.93 11.97
CA LYS A 2 -13.04 36.74 11.60
C LYS A 2 -13.46 36.36 10.18
N SER A 3 -12.52 36.46 9.24
CA SER A 3 -12.66 35.88 7.91
C SER A 3 -12.73 34.36 8.10
N ALA A 4 -13.92 33.79 7.94
CA ALA A 4 -14.09 32.36 7.76
C ALA A 4 -13.50 32.02 6.39
N GLY A 5 -12.25 31.56 6.38
CA GLY A 5 -11.66 30.95 5.21
C GLY A 5 -12.52 29.76 4.82
N ARG A 6 -13.02 29.76 3.58
CA ARG A 6 -13.58 28.56 2.97
C ARG A 6 -12.45 27.53 2.94
N PHE A 7 -12.54 26.49 3.77
CA PHE A 7 -11.78 25.27 3.56
C PHE A 7 -12.35 24.60 2.33
N LEU A 8 -11.52 24.40 1.30
CA LEU A 8 -11.86 23.51 0.20
C LEU A 8 -11.33 22.14 0.60
N ILE A 9 -12.23 21.18 0.85
CA ILE A 9 -11.83 19.77 0.92
C ILE A 9 -11.72 19.33 -0.54
N THR A 10 -10.50 19.13 -1.01
CA THR A 10 -10.24 18.59 -2.34
C THR A 10 -9.67 17.19 -2.14
N ILE A 11 -10.46 16.17 -2.42
CA ILE A 11 -10.04 14.77 -2.34
C ILE A 11 -9.18 14.46 -3.59
N PHE A 12 -7.92 14.10 -3.39
CA PHE A 12 -7.05 13.51 -4.41
C PHE A 12 -6.76 12.07 -3.97
N THR A 13 -7.60 11.09 -4.30
CA THR A 13 -7.42 10.29 -5.52
C THR A 13 -8.65 9.38 -5.81
N ILE A 14 -8.74 8.90 -7.06
CA ILE A 14 -9.74 7.99 -7.66
C ILE A 14 -11.17 8.54 -7.69
N TRP A 15 -11.31 9.57 -8.51
CA TRP A 15 -12.58 10.11 -9.04
C TRP A 15 -13.68 10.26 -7.97
N LEU A 16 -13.46 11.21 -7.09
CA LEU A 16 -14.40 11.83 -6.15
C LEU A 16 -14.97 10.97 -5.00
N TYR A 17 -15.07 9.63 -5.09
CA TYR A 17 -15.53 8.77 -3.98
C TYR A 17 -15.02 7.31 -3.99
N GLY A 18 -14.13 6.92 -4.92
CA GLY A 18 -13.71 5.52 -5.07
C GLY A 18 -12.62 5.06 -4.08
N TRP A 19 -12.54 3.76 -3.86
CA TRP A 19 -11.41 3.11 -3.21
C TRP A 19 -10.33 2.77 -4.24
N GLY A 20 -9.07 2.83 -3.82
CA GLY A 20 -8.00 2.05 -4.44
C GLY A 20 -7.78 0.77 -3.63
N THR A 21 -7.11 -0.21 -4.20
CA THR A 21 -6.80 -1.46 -3.52
C THR A 21 -5.31 -1.79 -3.65
N TYR A 22 -4.68 -2.08 -2.52
CA TYR A 22 -3.42 -2.80 -2.48
C TYR A 22 -3.70 -4.29 -2.25
N ALA A 23 -3.02 -5.15 -3.00
CA ALA A 23 -3.12 -6.58 -2.84
C ALA A 23 -1.72 -7.20 -2.85
N PHE A 24 -1.47 -8.10 -1.91
CA PHE A 24 -0.15 -8.66 -1.63
C PHE A 24 -0.16 -10.18 -1.64
N GLU A 25 1.00 -10.74 -1.96
CA GLU A 25 1.42 -12.12 -1.70
C GLU A 25 2.45 -12.11 -0.55
N ASP A 26 2.36 -13.05 0.40
CA ASP A 26 3.14 -13.04 1.65
C ASP A 26 4.20 -14.15 1.77
N LEU A 27 4.37 -14.94 0.71
CA LEU A 27 5.39 -15.99 0.65
C LEU A 27 6.79 -15.52 0.21
N TRP A 28 6.95 -14.24 -0.15
CA TRP A 28 8.25 -13.65 -0.55
C TRP A 28 9.36 -14.00 0.43
N PRO A 29 10.53 -14.53 0.01
CA PRO A 29 11.06 -14.45 -1.35
C PRO A 29 10.67 -15.63 -2.26
N TYR A 30 9.75 -16.49 -1.86
CA TYR A 30 9.25 -17.57 -2.70
C TYR A 30 7.96 -17.17 -3.41
N GLU A 31 7.72 -17.81 -4.55
CA GLU A 31 6.45 -17.71 -5.28
C GLU A 31 5.34 -18.46 -4.52
N GLY A 32 4.13 -17.88 -4.55
CA GLY A 32 2.90 -18.51 -4.12
C GLY A 32 2.06 -18.99 -5.30
N ASP A 33 0.75 -18.98 -5.12
CA ASP A 33 -0.23 -19.30 -6.16
C ASP A 33 -0.72 -18.06 -6.93
N TYR A 34 -0.27 -16.86 -6.57
CA TYR A 34 -0.52 -15.61 -7.31
C TYR A 34 -1.99 -15.25 -7.40
N ASP A 35 -2.79 -15.57 -6.39
CA ASP A 35 -4.19 -15.15 -6.30
C ASP A 35 -4.34 -13.69 -5.78
N PHE A 36 -3.24 -13.10 -5.28
CA PHE A 36 -3.13 -11.77 -4.68
C PHE A 36 -4.18 -11.53 -3.60
N ASN A 37 -4.47 -12.54 -2.78
CA ASN A 37 -5.45 -12.39 -1.70
C ASN A 37 -4.88 -12.56 -0.29
N ASP A 38 -3.57 -12.83 -0.15
CA ASP A 38 -2.92 -13.04 1.16
C ASP A 38 -3.17 -11.88 2.12
N LEU A 39 -3.07 -10.65 1.61
CA LEU A 39 -3.60 -9.45 2.25
C LEU A 39 -4.14 -8.46 1.20
N VAL A 40 -5.40 -8.07 1.34
CA VAL A 40 -6.08 -7.11 0.46
C VAL A 40 -6.58 -5.93 1.28
N LEU A 41 -6.18 -4.72 0.89
CA LEU A 41 -6.48 -3.49 1.59
C LEU A 41 -7.12 -2.48 0.64
N ASN A 42 -8.31 -2.02 0.96
CA ASN A 42 -8.83 -0.81 0.36
C ASN A 42 -8.17 0.41 1.01
N TYR A 43 -7.85 1.43 0.20
CA TYR A 43 -7.28 2.67 0.67
C TYR A 43 -7.94 3.90 0.01
N ARG A 44 -8.00 5.00 0.77
CA ARG A 44 -8.44 6.31 0.26
C ARG A 44 -7.65 7.42 0.93
N PHE A 45 -7.09 8.32 0.12
CA PHE A 45 -6.31 9.45 0.60
C PHE A 45 -7.07 10.76 0.39
N THR A 46 -7.18 11.55 1.46
CA THR A 46 -7.89 12.82 1.50
C THR A 46 -6.97 13.92 2.00
N HIS A 47 -6.89 15.02 1.27
CA HIS A 47 -6.15 16.20 1.68
C HIS A 47 -7.12 17.36 1.96
N VAL A 48 -6.87 18.08 3.05
CA VAL A 48 -7.58 19.33 3.34
C VAL A 48 -6.73 20.49 2.85
N PHE A 49 -7.29 21.35 2.00
CA PHE A 49 -6.59 22.51 1.44
C PHE A 49 -7.08 23.82 2.04
N ASN A 50 -6.15 24.75 2.27
CA ASN A 50 -6.48 26.14 2.58
C ASN A 50 -6.77 26.95 1.30
N SER A 51 -7.10 28.24 1.45
CA SER A 51 -7.42 29.12 0.31
C SER A 51 -6.22 29.49 -0.58
N ALA A 52 -5.02 29.01 -0.26
CA ALA A 52 -3.81 29.16 -1.06
C ALA A 52 -3.39 27.84 -1.72
N ASP A 53 -4.29 26.84 -1.77
CA ASP A 53 -4.06 25.51 -2.34
C ASP A 53 -2.90 24.75 -1.68
N LEU A 54 -2.65 25.02 -0.39
CA LEU A 54 -1.71 24.27 0.44
C LEU A 54 -2.46 23.26 1.31
N ILE A 55 -1.90 22.06 1.42
CA ILE A 55 -2.37 20.99 2.29
C ILE A 55 -2.13 21.42 3.74
N VAL A 56 -3.18 21.38 4.55
CA VAL A 56 -3.10 21.67 5.99
C VAL A 56 -3.18 20.41 6.84
N GLU A 57 -3.75 19.34 6.29
CA GLU A 57 -4.01 18.07 6.98
C GLU A 57 -4.26 16.99 5.94
N SER A 58 -3.89 15.75 6.27
CA SER A 58 -4.13 14.58 5.41
C SER A 58 -4.74 13.43 6.21
N TYR A 59 -5.71 12.75 5.61
CA TYR A 59 -6.34 11.55 6.13
C TYR A 59 -6.11 10.39 5.17
N LEU A 60 -5.59 9.28 5.67
CA LEU A 60 -5.37 8.07 4.92
C LEU A 60 -6.23 6.97 5.55
N ASP A 61 -7.32 6.63 4.86
CA ASP A 61 -8.29 5.63 5.27
C ASP A 61 -7.90 4.26 4.71
N PHE A 62 -7.96 3.22 5.54
CA PHE A 62 -7.70 1.84 5.15
C PHE A 62 -8.78 0.89 5.67
N GLU A 63 -9.18 -0.07 4.83
CA GLU A 63 -10.10 -1.16 5.16
C GLU A 63 -9.45 -2.49 4.77
N ILE A 64 -9.37 -3.43 5.73
CA ILE A 64 -8.90 -4.80 5.43
C ILE A 64 -10.04 -5.54 4.74
N LYS A 65 -9.88 -5.81 3.45
CA LYS A 65 -10.90 -6.46 2.60
C LYS A 65 -10.81 -7.97 2.69
N ASN A 66 -9.60 -8.52 2.73
CA ASN A 66 -9.36 -9.95 2.82
C ASN A 66 -8.01 -10.26 3.47
N ILE A 67 -7.97 -11.40 4.17
CA ILE A 67 -6.73 -12.07 4.60
C ILE A 67 -6.87 -13.54 4.17
N GLY A 68 -6.29 -13.90 3.02
CA GLY A 68 -6.29 -15.27 2.50
C GLY A 68 -5.20 -16.14 3.15
N GLY A 69 -4.08 -15.51 3.48
CA GLY A 69 -2.92 -16.16 4.09
C GLY A 69 -3.07 -16.41 5.59
N SER A 70 -2.23 -17.29 6.14
CA SER A 70 -2.21 -17.58 7.59
C SER A 70 -1.26 -16.68 8.39
N PHE A 71 -0.46 -15.86 7.72
CA PHE A 71 0.54 -15.03 8.36
C PHE A 71 -0.06 -13.78 9.01
N LYS A 72 0.58 -13.35 10.09
CA LYS A 72 0.27 -12.12 10.82
C LYS A 72 1.01 -10.95 10.19
N ASN A 73 0.56 -10.53 9.01
CA ASN A 73 1.20 -9.46 8.25
C ASN A 73 0.88 -8.10 8.87
N GLY A 74 1.88 -7.23 8.98
CA GLY A 74 1.67 -5.81 9.24
C GLY A 74 1.69 -5.00 7.94
N PHE A 75 1.19 -3.77 7.97
CA PHE A 75 1.14 -2.87 6.81
C PHE A 75 1.61 -1.47 7.17
N GLY A 76 2.45 -0.90 6.31
CA GLY A 76 3.01 0.44 6.45
C GLY A 76 3.15 1.17 5.12
N ILE A 77 3.45 2.45 5.21
CA ILE A 77 3.75 3.31 4.06
C ILE A 77 4.97 4.16 4.42
N GLU A 78 6.00 4.07 3.59
CA GLU A 78 7.08 5.05 3.55
C GLU A 78 6.67 6.23 2.64
N MET A 79 6.97 7.46 3.06
CA MET A 79 6.64 8.67 2.31
C MET A 79 7.92 9.36 1.82
N ASP A 80 7.97 9.73 0.55
CA ASP A 80 9.09 10.49 -0.02
C ASP A 80 9.00 11.99 0.31
N MET A 81 9.01 12.32 1.61
CA MET A 81 8.94 13.70 2.08
C MET A 81 9.86 13.96 3.27
N ASP A 82 10.15 15.24 3.52
CA ASP A 82 10.94 15.64 4.70
C ASP A 82 10.10 15.50 5.97
N GLU A 83 10.56 14.65 6.90
CA GLU A 83 9.94 14.43 8.21
C GLU A 83 9.79 15.73 9.02
N SER A 84 10.65 16.73 8.78
CA SER A 84 10.60 18.02 9.48
C SER A 84 9.32 18.81 9.20
N LEU A 85 8.60 18.49 8.12
CA LEU A 85 7.33 19.11 7.78
C LEU A 85 6.17 18.54 8.62
N ILE A 86 6.30 17.33 9.13
CA ILE A 86 5.28 16.62 9.90
C ILE A 86 5.33 17.05 11.37
N GLN A 87 4.18 17.43 11.90
CA GLN A 87 3.98 17.75 13.31
C GLN A 87 3.65 16.47 14.11
N SER A 88 2.65 15.73 13.64
CA SER A 88 2.17 14.50 14.28
C SER A 88 1.49 13.58 13.28
N VAL A 89 1.54 12.29 13.58
CA VAL A 89 0.79 11.22 12.94
C VAL A 89 0.06 10.45 14.04
N SER A 90 -1.21 10.14 13.80
CA SER A 90 -2.02 9.35 14.73
C SER A 90 -2.94 8.39 13.98
N GLY A 91 -3.54 7.44 14.70
CA GLY A 91 -4.51 6.49 14.14
C GLY A 91 -4.00 5.06 13.91
N SER A 92 -2.71 4.80 14.10
CA SER A 92 -2.14 3.45 14.00
C SER A 92 -2.82 2.45 14.95
N ASP A 93 -3.12 1.26 14.45
CA ASP A 93 -3.68 0.14 15.21
C ASP A 93 -2.61 -0.91 15.51
N LEU A 94 -1.81 -0.65 16.54
CA LEU A 94 -0.68 -1.50 16.93
C LEU A 94 -1.10 -2.44 18.07
N THR A 95 -1.25 -3.72 17.75
CA THR A 95 -1.78 -4.75 18.66
C THR A 95 -0.75 -5.81 19.04
N ALA A 96 0.33 -5.97 18.26
CA ALA A 96 1.33 -7.01 18.44
C ALA A 96 2.61 -6.54 19.15
N GLY A 97 2.85 -5.23 19.23
CA GLY A 97 4.02 -4.66 19.91
C GLY A 97 5.33 -4.86 19.13
N ILE A 98 5.23 -4.98 17.80
CA ILE A 98 6.37 -5.18 16.90
C ILE A 98 7.04 -3.84 16.58
N VAL A 99 6.24 -2.78 16.50
CA VAL A 99 6.64 -1.46 16.01
C VAL A 99 6.91 -0.50 17.15
N THR A 100 7.98 0.28 17.02
CA THR A 100 8.29 1.40 17.92
C THR A 100 8.08 2.72 17.19
N LEU A 101 7.19 3.55 17.71
CA LEU A 101 6.94 4.89 17.18
C LEU A 101 7.84 5.93 17.86
N ASN A 102 8.27 6.93 17.10
CA ASN A 102 8.97 8.12 17.58
C ASN A 102 7.96 9.15 18.17
N GLY A 103 8.48 10.29 18.63
CA GLY A 103 7.65 11.33 19.26
C GLY A 103 6.59 11.99 18.36
N LYS A 104 6.65 11.77 17.04
CA LYS A 104 5.64 12.24 16.07
C LYS A 104 4.63 11.15 15.69
N GLY A 105 4.76 9.92 16.19
CA GLY A 105 3.90 8.81 15.77
C GLY A 105 4.33 8.11 14.47
N LEU A 106 5.52 8.42 13.96
CA LEU A 106 6.15 7.71 12.84
C LEU A 106 7.02 6.57 13.36
N GLU A 107 7.27 5.54 12.57
CA GLU A 107 8.19 4.47 12.93
C GLU A 107 9.61 5.01 13.16
N ALA A 108 10.23 4.57 14.26
CA ALA A 108 11.58 4.98 14.62
C ALA A 108 12.66 4.26 13.78
N ASN A 109 13.85 4.90 13.69
CA ASN A 109 15.03 4.37 12.98
C ASN A 109 14.86 4.28 11.46
N GLN A 110 14.16 5.25 10.88
CA GLN A 110 13.97 5.42 9.44
C GLN A 110 14.61 6.75 9.01
N ASP A 111 15.19 6.80 7.81
CA ASP A 111 15.72 8.01 7.19
C ASP A 111 14.60 8.85 6.54
N LYS A 112 13.50 8.18 6.15
CA LYS A 112 12.27 8.78 5.63
C LYS A 112 11.11 8.58 6.60
N PRO A 113 10.06 9.42 6.57
CA PRO A 113 8.85 9.18 7.33
C PRO A 113 8.20 7.85 6.95
N VAL A 114 8.05 6.96 7.92
CA VAL A 114 7.29 5.72 7.77
C VAL A 114 6.13 5.74 8.75
N LEU A 115 4.92 5.57 8.24
CA LEU A 115 3.73 5.33 9.06
C LEU A 115 3.41 3.83 9.03
N ILE A 116 3.04 3.27 10.19
CA ILE A 116 2.50 1.92 10.28
C ILE A 116 1.01 2.03 10.53
N VAL A 117 0.22 1.40 9.66
CA VAL A 117 -1.25 1.40 9.79
C VAL A 117 -1.67 0.38 10.84
N PHE A 118 -1.16 -0.84 10.73
CA PHE A 118 -1.31 -1.90 11.73
C PHE A 118 -0.10 -2.82 11.73
N ASP A 119 0.19 -3.46 12.86
CA ASP A 119 1.30 -4.42 12.99
C ASP A 119 0.88 -5.90 12.94
N ASP A 120 -0.43 -6.18 12.96
CA ASP A 120 -1.02 -7.52 12.80
C ASP A 120 -2.41 -7.40 12.18
N ALA A 121 -2.54 -7.76 10.89
CA ALA A 121 -3.80 -7.73 10.15
C ALA A 121 -4.91 -8.54 10.86
N TRP A 122 -4.58 -9.67 11.49
CA TRP A 122 -5.55 -10.47 12.25
C TRP A 122 -5.98 -9.79 13.55
N GLY A 123 -5.09 -9.00 14.15
CA GLY A 123 -5.42 -8.15 15.30
C GLY A 123 -6.38 -7.02 14.94
N SER A 124 -6.25 -6.51 13.71
CA SER A 124 -6.97 -5.34 13.19
C SER A 124 -8.18 -5.66 12.32
N ILE A 125 -8.46 -6.93 12.00
CA ILE A 125 -9.54 -7.34 11.07
C ILE A 125 -10.96 -6.90 11.49
N ASN A 126 -11.17 -6.63 12.78
CA ASN A 126 -12.47 -6.18 13.29
C ASN A 126 -12.64 -4.65 13.23
N SER A 127 -11.62 -3.93 12.80
CA SER A 127 -11.68 -2.49 12.58
C SER A 127 -12.39 -2.22 11.25
N GLU A 128 -13.59 -1.61 11.31
CA GLU A 128 -14.35 -1.26 10.10
C GLU A 128 -13.56 -0.30 9.19
N LEU A 129 -12.78 0.60 9.78
CA LEU A 129 -11.90 1.53 9.08
C LEU A 129 -10.76 1.97 10.00
N ILE A 130 -9.54 2.00 9.48
CA ILE A 130 -8.36 2.55 10.15
C ILE A 130 -7.98 3.84 9.43
N THR A 131 -8.09 4.97 10.12
CA THR A 131 -7.77 6.30 9.56
C THR A 131 -6.48 6.81 10.19
N ILE A 132 -5.45 6.99 9.36
CA ILE A 132 -4.24 7.70 9.73
C ILE A 132 -4.41 9.19 9.47
N GLU A 133 -4.20 10.01 10.49
CA GLU A 133 -4.25 11.47 10.43
C GLU A 133 -2.82 12.02 10.47
N ILE A 134 -2.48 12.90 9.53
CA ILE A 134 -1.18 13.56 9.43
C ILE A 134 -1.37 15.07 9.56
N ASP A 135 -0.79 15.62 10.63
CA ASP A 135 -0.69 17.06 10.88
C ASP A 135 0.67 17.60 10.39
N TYR A 136 0.67 18.80 9.83
CA TYR A 136 1.88 19.49 9.40
C TYR A 136 2.19 20.70 10.29
N ASN A 137 3.48 20.96 10.53
CA ASN A 137 3.94 22.11 11.33
C ASN A 137 3.46 23.44 10.72
N THR A 138 3.41 23.47 9.39
CA THR A 138 2.86 24.56 8.56
C THR A 138 2.24 23.95 7.30
N PRO A 139 1.28 24.63 6.64
CA PRO A 139 0.70 24.13 5.39
C PRO A 139 1.77 23.86 4.33
N ILE A 140 1.68 22.73 3.64
CA ILE A 140 2.66 22.26 2.63
C ILE A 140 2.06 22.28 1.22
N SER A 141 2.90 22.37 0.19
CA SER A 141 2.44 22.19 -1.19
C SER A 141 2.23 20.71 -1.53
N ALA A 142 1.47 20.44 -2.59
CA ALA A 142 1.34 19.07 -3.11
C ALA A 142 2.68 18.48 -3.59
N GLU A 143 3.64 19.31 -4.02
CA GLU A 143 4.98 18.84 -4.41
C GLU A 143 5.85 18.44 -3.20
N GLN A 144 5.62 19.05 -2.03
CA GLN A 144 6.27 18.65 -0.79
C GLN A 144 5.67 17.35 -0.22
N PHE A 145 4.46 17.02 -0.63
CA PHE A 145 3.82 15.75 -0.33
C PHE A 145 4.24 14.73 -1.40
N GLY A 146 5.32 14.01 -1.13
CA GLY A 146 5.93 13.10 -2.10
C GLY A 146 5.13 11.82 -2.35
N GLU A 147 5.77 10.88 -3.03
CA GLU A 147 5.17 9.60 -3.39
C GLU A 147 5.07 8.66 -2.19
N PHE A 148 4.11 7.75 -2.26
CA PHE A 148 3.92 6.68 -1.28
C PHE A 148 4.58 5.39 -1.74
N ASN A 149 5.27 4.76 -0.80
CA ASN A 149 5.87 3.45 -0.95
C ASN A 149 5.22 2.48 0.07
N PRO A 150 4.07 1.88 -0.28
CA PRO A 150 3.34 0.97 0.61
C PRO A 150 4.04 -0.39 0.68
N PHE A 151 3.96 -1.02 1.85
CA PHE A 151 4.56 -2.34 2.08
C PHE A 151 3.84 -3.15 3.15
N ILE A 152 3.99 -4.46 3.06
CA ILE A 152 3.72 -5.36 4.18
C ILE A 152 5.03 -5.78 4.84
N PHE A 153 4.99 -6.11 6.14
CA PHE A 153 6.02 -6.93 6.76
C PHE A 153 5.43 -8.26 7.22
N ILE A 154 6.11 -9.34 6.82
CA ILE A 154 5.50 -10.67 6.75
C ILE A 154 5.56 -11.37 8.11
N ASN A 155 4.41 -11.89 8.54
CA ASN A 155 4.28 -12.77 9.71
C ASN A 155 4.94 -12.26 11.00
N GLY A 156 4.85 -10.95 11.23
CA GLY A 156 5.46 -10.26 12.37
C GLY A 156 6.98 -10.18 12.37
N ASP A 157 7.66 -10.63 11.31
CA ASP A 157 9.07 -10.32 11.07
C ASP A 157 9.17 -8.92 10.47
N ARG A 158 9.49 -7.92 11.30
CA ARG A 158 9.63 -6.53 10.86
C ARG A 158 10.63 -6.38 9.71
N GLY A 159 11.68 -7.20 9.63
CA GLY A 159 12.68 -7.06 8.56
C GLY A 159 12.24 -7.67 7.24
N ARG A 160 11.20 -8.51 7.19
CA ARG A 160 10.78 -9.20 5.97
C ARG A 160 9.69 -8.39 5.27
N GLU A 161 10.12 -7.40 4.50
CA GLU A 161 9.24 -6.46 3.80
C GLU A 161 8.94 -6.88 2.35
N VAL A 162 7.72 -6.59 1.87
CA VAL A 162 7.35 -6.62 0.45
C VAL A 162 6.73 -5.30 0.06
N HIS A 163 7.31 -4.66 -0.96
CA HIS A 163 6.80 -3.43 -1.56
C HIS A 163 6.26 -3.71 -2.97
N LEU A 164 5.65 -2.71 -3.60
CA LEU A 164 5.39 -2.73 -5.04
C LEU A 164 6.70 -2.89 -5.82
N SER A 165 6.64 -3.52 -6.99
CA SER A 165 7.83 -3.77 -7.79
C SER A 165 8.63 -2.50 -8.10
N ASP A 166 9.95 -2.62 -8.02
CA ASP A 166 10.93 -1.55 -8.18
C ASP A 166 10.90 -0.42 -7.15
N ASN A 167 10.02 -0.49 -6.15
CA ASN A 167 10.15 0.39 -5.00
C ASN A 167 11.20 -0.13 -4.01
N PRO A 168 12.03 0.74 -3.43
CA PRO A 168 13.06 0.33 -2.50
C PRO A 168 12.49 -0.10 -1.14
N PRO A 169 13.21 -0.94 -0.38
CA PRO A 169 12.91 -1.25 1.01
C PRO A 169 12.98 -0.02 1.93
N THR A 170 12.39 -0.11 3.12
CA THR A 170 12.68 0.84 4.20
C THR A 170 14.05 0.57 4.85
N ASN A 171 14.50 1.44 5.77
CA ASN A 171 15.76 1.22 6.51
C ASN A 171 15.75 -0.03 7.40
N LEU A 172 14.56 -0.54 7.75
CA LEU A 172 14.42 -1.70 8.63
C LEU A 172 14.35 -3.03 7.88
N ALA A 173 14.30 -3.01 6.54
CA ALA A 173 14.30 -4.23 5.75
C ALA A 173 15.58 -5.05 5.95
N ASN A 174 15.41 -6.36 6.04
CA ASN A 174 16.50 -7.31 6.00
C ASN A 174 16.85 -7.63 4.54
N LEU A 175 17.93 -7.03 4.05
CA LEU A 175 18.40 -7.20 2.67
C LEU A 175 18.96 -8.60 2.38
N ASP A 176 19.18 -9.45 3.40
CA ASP A 176 19.65 -10.83 3.20
C ASP A 176 18.64 -11.72 2.45
N PHE A 177 17.37 -11.29 2.36
CA PHE A 177 16.37 -11.96 1.53
C PHE A 177 16.49 -11.65 0.04
N PHE A 178 17.16 -10.56 -0.34
CA PHE A 178 17.25 -10.14 -1.75
C PHE A 178 18.11 -11.12 -2.55
N GLY A 179 17.63 -11.49 -3.75
CA GLY A 179 18.28 -12.45 -4.62
C GLY A 179 18.23 -13.90 -4.11
N THR A 180 17.34 -14.20 -3.15
CA THR A 180 17.12 -15.56 -2.63
C THR A 180 15.78 -16.13 -3.09
N GLY A 181 15.62 -17.45 -3.04
CA GLY A 181 14.37 -18.08 -3.48
C GLY A 181 14.06 -17.77 -4.94
N ASN A 182 12.90 -17.14 -5.16
CA ASN A 182 12.45 -16.64 -6.47
C ASN A 182 12.65 -15.13 -6.62
N ASP A 183 13.07 -14.41 -5.57
CA ASP A 183 13.38 -12.98 -5.63
C ASP A 183 14.62 -12.73 -6.50
N ASN A 184 14.49 -11.78 -7.42
CA ASN A 184 15.58 -11.28 -8.23
C ASN A 184 15.78 -9.77 -8.03
N SER A 185 15.72 -9.31 -6.78
CA SER A 185 16.06 -7.94 -6.42
C SER A 185 17.56 -7.71 -6.60
N ASP A 186 17.92 -6.61 -7.25
CA ASP A 186 19.29 -6.12 -7.42
C ASP A 186 19.29 -4.60 -7.20
N PRO A 187 19.62 -4.14 -5.98
CA PRO A 187 19.69 -2.72 -5.65
C PRO A 187 20.64 -1.92 -6.55
N SER A 188 21.66 -2.56 -7.15
CA SER A 188 22.64 -1.86 -7.99
C SER A 188 22.06 -1.35 -9.31
N VAL A 189 20.92 -1.90 -9.72
CA VAL A 189 20.18 -1.50 -10.94
C VAL A 189 18.77 -0.99 -10.62
N GLY A 190 18.45 -0.76 -9.34
CA GLY A 190 17.14 -0.29 -8.90
C GLY A 190 16.02 -1.32 -9.11
N ARG A 191 16.36 -2.61 -9.05
CA ARG A 191 15.40 -3.72 -9.20
C ARG A 191 15.01 -4.24 -7.83
N TYR A 192 13.72 -4.29 -7.54
CA TYR A 192 13.20 -4.75 -6.25
C TYR A 192 11.90 -5.54 -6.38
N TYR A 193 11.69 -6.54 -5.52
CA TYR A 193 10.43 -7.25 -5.29
C TYR A 193 9.78 -7.79 -6.57
N LYS A 194 10.57 -8.45 -7.41
CA LYS A 194 10.06 -9.22 -8.54
C LYS A 194 10.94 -10.41 -8.89
N THR A 195 10.32 -11.44 -9.46
CA THR A 195 11.03 -12.64 -9.92
C THR A 195 11.87 -12.39 -11.16
N ASP A 196 12.69 -13.34 -11.59
CA ASP A 196 13.41 -13.30 -12.88
C ASP A 196 12.48 -13.00 -14.07
N ASN A 197 11.23 -13.47 -14.02
CA ASN A 197 10.22 -13.27 -15.05
C ASN A 197 9.33 -12.04 -14.82
N HIS A 198 9.74 -11.12 -13.92
CA HIS A 198 9.04 -9.87 -13.61
C HIS A 198 7.69 -10.03 -12.89
N LEU A 199 7.43 -11.19 -12.26
CA LEU A 199 6.22 -11.35 -11.47
C LEU A 199 6.35 -10.57 -10.14
N PRO A 200 5.38 -9.71 -9.79
CA PRO A 200 5.41 -8.91 -8.55
C PRO A 200 4.81 -9.69 -7.37
N TRP A 201 5.16 -9.34 -6.13
CA TRP A 201 4.43 -9.80 -4.93
C TRP A 201 3.39 -8.80 -4.43
N ALA A 202 3.29 -7.62 -5.05
CA ALA A 202 2.33 -6.61 -4.66
C ALA A 202 1.81 -5.88 -5.90
N ILE A 203 0.52 -5.58 -5.90
CA ILE A 203 -0.14 -4.79 -6.94
C ILE A 203 -0.95 -3.65 -6.33
N ASN A 204 -1.01 -2.55 -7.06
CA ASN A 204 -1.84 -1.40 -6.74
C ASN A 204 -2.88 -1.21 -7.84
N ILE A 205 -4.15 -1.24 -7.47
CA ILE A 205 -5.28 -1.01 -8.37
C ILE A 205 -5.97 0.28 -7.97
N ILE A 206 -6.10 1.19 -8.95
CA ILE A 206 -6.82 2.45 -8.81
C ILE A 206 -8.34 2.21 -8.98
N HIS A 207 -8.88 1.23 -8.24
CA HIS A 207 -10.27 0.77 -8.26
C HIS A 207 -10.51 -0.17 -7.07
N ASP A 208 -11.76 -0.30 -6.62
CA ASP A 208 -12.17 -1.37 -5.69
C ASP A 208 -11.98 -2.73 -6.40
N PHE A 209 -10.94 -3.46 -6.01
CA PHE A 209 -10.55 -4.73 -6.60
C PHE A 209 -11.31 -5.90 -5.96
N MET A 210 -11.85 -6.76 -6.80
CA MET A 210 -12.51 -7.99 -6.37
C MET A 210 -11.44 -9.09 -6.34
N TYR A 211 -11.10 -9.57 -5.15
CA TYR A 211 -10.04 -10.56 -4.97
C TYR A 211 -10.47 -11.94 -5.44
N LEU A 212 -9.50 -12.82 -5.71
CA LEU A 212 -9.77 -14.15 -6.23
C LEU A 212 -10.03 -15.16 -5.11
N GLU A 213 -10.69 -16.25 -5.47
CA GLU A 213 -10.76 -17.43 -4.59
C GLU A 213 -9.35 -17.95 -4.27
N GLU A 214 -9.14 -18.36 -3.02
CA GLU A 214 -7.91 -18.99 -2.54
C GLU A 214 -7.37 -20.03 -3.53
N LYS A 215 -6.08 -19.92 -3.90
CA LYS A 215 -5.35 -20.78 -4.86
C LYS A 215 -5.77 -20.64 -6.31
N SER A 216 -6.52 -19.61 -6.66
CA SER A 216 -6.86 -19.29 -8.04
C SER A 216 -5.97 -18.15 -8.52
N PRO A 217 -4.93 -18.41 -9.34
CA PRO A 217 -4.06 -17.37 -9.84
C PRO A 217 -4.85 -16.25 -10.52
N ILE A 218 -4.42 -15.00 -10.35
CA ILE A 218 -5.09 -13.78 -10.85
C ILE A 218 -5.46 -13.84 -12.33
N ILE A 219 -4.66 -14.54 -13.14
CA ILE A 219 -4.89 -14.73 -14.58
C ILE A 219 -6.14 -15.56 -14.90
N LEU A 220 -6.66 -16.35 -13.96
CA LEU A 220 -7.89 -17.12 -14.11
C LEU A 220 -9.12 -16.22 -13.99
N GLY A 221 -9.11 -15.27 -13.04
CA GLY A 221 -10.20 -14.31 -12.82
C GLY A 221 -10.08 -13.07 -13.69
N TYR A 222 -8.87 -12.58 -13.96
CA TYR A 222 -8.59 -11.39 -14.76
C TYR A 222 -7.78 -11.74 -16.01
N LEU A 223 -8.51 -11.97 -17.10
CA LEU A 223 -8.01 -12.53 -18.35
C LEU A 223 -7.03 -11.63 -19.11
N LYS A 224 -6.91 -10.35 -18.71
CA LYS A 224 -5.99 -9.36 -19.30
C LYS A 224 -4.80 -9.04 -18.42
N PHE A 225 -4.72 -9.64 -17.22
CA PHE A 225 -3.63 -9.38 -16.29
C PHE A 225 -2.26 -9.78 -16.86
N ALA A 226 -2.15 -10.96 -17.47
CA ALA A 226 -0.89 -11.45 -18.04
C ALA A 226 -0.36 -10.50 -19.14
N ASP A 227 -1.21 -10.15 -20.11
CA ASP A 227 -0.86 -9.21 -21.19
C ASP A 227 -0.41 -7.85 -20.62
N TRP A 228 -1.11 -7.33 -19.60
CA TRP A 228 -0.74 -6.10 -18.92
C TRP A 228 0.61 -6.21 -18.22
N ALA A 229 0.84 -7.26 -17.43
CA ALA A 229 2.07 -7.47 -16.69
C ALA A 229 3.27 -7.66 -17.62
N GLU A 230 3.15 -8.51 -18.64
CA GLU A 230 4.21 -8.78 -19.62
C GLU A 230 4.58 -7.55 -20.47
N SER A 231 3.63 -6.63 -20.69
CA SER A 231 3.89 -5.36 -21.39
C SER A 231 4.59 -4.31 -20.52
N GLY A 232 4.80 -4.58 -19.23
CA GLY A 232 5.27 -3.57 -18.27
C GLY A 232 4.22 -2.50 -17.97
N GLY A 233 2.93 -2.85 -18.03
CA GLY A 233 1.81 -1.97 -17.69
C GLY A 233 1.35 -1.02 -18.80
N VAL A 234 1.77 -1.24 -20.04
CA VAL A 234 1.41 -0.40 -21.20
C VAL A 234 0.08 -0.85 -21.82
N ASP A 235 -0.08 -2.16 -22.01
CA ASP A 235 -1.29 -2.74 -22.59
C ASP A 235 -2.32 -3.05 -21.50
N TYR A 236 -3.61 -2.96 -21.85
CA TYR A 236 -4.72 -3.27 -20.93
C TYR A 236 -4.61 -2.59 -19.55
N GLN A 237 -4.32 -1.29 -19.50
CA GLN A 237 -4.24 -0.50 -18.25
C GLN A 237 -5.52 -0.54 -17.39
N ASP A 238 -6.61 -1.05 -17.96
CA ASP A 238 -7.90 -1.27 -17.36
C ASP A 238 -8.26 -2.76 -17.21
N TRP A 239 -7.25 -3.65 -17.19
CA TRP A 239 -7.39 -5.11 -17.05
C TRP A 239 -8.29 -5.52 -15.88
N TYR A 240 -8.33 -4.71 -14.82
CA TYR A 240 -9.11 -4.92 -13.61
C TYR A 240 -10.57 -4.54 -13.75
N LYS A 241 -11.03 -3.87 -14.82
CA LYS A 241 -12.43 -3.40 -14.91
C LYS A 241 -13.40 -4.53 -15.27
N ASP A 242 -14.64 -4.39 -14.82
CA ASP A 242 -15.74 -5.25 -15.24
C ASP A 242 -16.18 -4.90 -16.66
N GLN A 243 -15.54 -5.54 -17.64
CA GLN A 243 -15.88 -5.39 -19.05
C GLN A 243 -15.79 -6.73 -19.80
N ASN A 244 -16.56 -6.83 -20.88
CA ASN A 244 -16.71 -8.07 -21.62
C ASN A 244 -15.34 -8.63 -22.09
N GLY A 245 -15.01 -9.85 -21.68
CA GLY A 245 -13.77 -10.53 -22.03
C GLY A 245 -12.56 -10.19 -21.15
N TYR A 246 -12.76 -9.42 -20.06
CA TYR A 246 -11.69 -9.10 -19.10
C TYR A 246 -11.74 -9.96 -17.85
N ARG A 247 -12.93 -10.41 -17.46
CA ARG A 247 -13.13 -11.17 -16.23
C ARG A 247 -13.75 -12.53 -16.49
N ASN A 248 -13.41 -13.47 -15.62
CA ASN A 248 -14.12 -14.73 -15.44
C ASN A 248 -14.59 -14.81 -13.99
N ASP A 249 -15.88 -14.54 -13.79
CA ASP A 249 -16.47 -14.38 -12.46
C ASP A 249 -16.50 -15.70 -11.67
N ASP A 250 -16.26 -16.85 -12.31
CA ASP A 250 -16.15 -18.16 -11.62
C ASP A 250 -14.98 -18.23 -10.63
N TYR A 251 -14.02 -17.28 -10.69
CA TYR A 251 -12.84 -17.22 -9.82
C TYR A 251 -12.80 -15.99 -8.93
N ILE A 252 -13.79 -15.10 -9.01
CA ILE A 252 -13.82 -13.81 -8.32
C ILE A 252 -14.76 -13.87 -7.11
N VAL A 253 -14.28 -13.40 -5.96
CA VAL A 253 -15.09 -13.26 -4.76
C VAL A 253 -15.70 -11.86 -4.70
N TYR A 254 -17.02 -11.81 -4.49
CA TYR A 254 -17.81 -10.58 -4.37
C TYR A 254 -18.14 -10.22 -2.92
#